data_AF-A0A838HSV1-F1
#
_entry.id   AF-A0A838HSV1-F1
#
_cell.length_a   1.000
_cell.length_b   1.000
_cell.length_c   1.000
_cell.angle_alpha   90.00
_cell.angle_beta   90.00
_cell.angle_gamma   90.00
#
_symmetry.space_group_name_H-M   'P 1'
#
loop_
_entity.id
_entity.type
_entity.pdbx_description
1 polymer ?
#
loop_
_entity_poly.entity_id
_entity_poly.type
_entity_poly.pdbx_seq_one_letter_code
_entity_poly.pdbx_strand_id
1 'polypeptide(L)'
;MTETLPPRERVDPPAPRGPRLPDIPGPVETLGLAWRRLRKMSTALVLLFALALASVVATFVPQEPVIARTVELWRAGTAGPGAAWARVLDALSFFDVFGSWWFLAITAALFTSLTGCLFPRYRAFARVVRRPPAPGRGLDRLAHHEVLRTALPPTAALDAAETVLGRYRRRRVEAVDGVAQIAAERGHWREGGSLIFHTAFYLLLVGIVIGHSFGFTGQINVAEGSDFADTTVVYDQAKPGRFWDAGDHRGFVVRLDDFDVSYHPDFTPKDFVSTVTILEDGQEVRTTQVRVNHPLVYRGMKIFQARFGMAPRVVVRPAGGGDALFDDRVLLTQDGPFWVGRAKVSAGNPSPGDGRDPVPQIALDLALVPDAAIVDGELRINSPEPRNPRLAASLYAGQDLGLGRPEPISSLEFPQSDLVGQAMLTPGGSADLANGLLTVEFPELDQWSGFQVSHAPGRRVLLVAGMLVLVGLIPSLYSYRRRLWVEARRDGERTDVVLAGVALQRQTAFADEFAEVRDTLEAALAGPAPLRHAPAVPTPQKETRR
;
A
#
# COMPACT_ATOMS: atom_id res chain seq x y z
N MET A 1 69.87 6.61 -76.33
CA MET A 1 68.80 7.22 -77.15
C MET A 1 67.47 6.81 -76.52
N THR A 2 66.59 7.79 -76.42
CA THR A 2 65.45 7.90 -75.51
C THR A 2 64.31 6.93 -75.84
N GLU A 3 63.88 6.13 -74.87
CA GLU A 3 62.62 5.37 -74.97
C GLU A 3 61.56 6.14 -74.17
N THR A 4 60.69 6.86 -74.88
CA THR A 4 59.59 7.64 -74.31
C THR A 4 58.46 6.71 -73.85
N LEU A 5 58.22 6.65 -72.54
CA LEU A 5 57.04 6.02 -71.95
C LEU A 5 55.76 6.79 -72.35
N PRO A 6 54.63 6.09 -72.62
CA PRO A 6 53.36 6.73 -72.94
C PRO A 6 52.76 7.47 -71.73
N PRO A 7 51.93 8.50 -71.94
CA PRO A 7 51.35 9.28 -70.86
C PRO A 7 50.38 8.43 -70.03
N ARG A 8 50.55 8.46 -68.69
CA ARG A 8 49.61 7.84 -67.75
C ARG A 8 48.25 8.52 -67.85
N GLU A 9 47.22 7.72 -68.09
CA GLU A 9 45.82 8.12 -68.00
C GLU A 9 45.52 8.64 -66.60
N ARG A 10 45.06 9.90 -66.49
CA ARG A 10 44.63 10.47 -65.21
C ARG A 10 43.28 9.85 -64.86
N VAL A 11 43.27 8.99 -63.87
CA VAL A 11 42.04 8.59 -63.17
C VAL A 11 41.67 9.73 -62.24
N ASP A 12 40.61 10.48 -62.55
CA ASP A 12 40.09 11.50 -61.65
C ASP A 12 39.57 10.83 -60.36
N PRO A 13 39.89 11.38 -59.17
CA PRO A 13 39.39 10.84 -57.92
C PRO A 13 37.84 10.95 -57.89
N PRO A 14 37.14 9.97 -57.30
CA PRO A 14 35.69 10.02 -57.22
C PRO A 14 35.24 11.27 -56.48
N ALA A 15 34.27 11.98 -57.04
CA ALA A 15 33.74 13.22 -56.48
C ALA A 15 33.37 13.03 -54.98
N PRO A 16 33.70 13.99 -54.10
CA PRO A 16 33.38 13.88 -52.68
C PRO A 16 31.87 13.76 -52.52
N ARG A 17 31.41 12.65 -51.93
CA ARG A 17 30.00 12.48 -51.54
C ARG A 17 29.66 13.62 -50.58
N GLY A 18 28.77 14.51 -51.00
CA GLY A 18 28.29 15.62 -50.17
C GLY A 18 27.75 15.14 -48.81
N PRO A 19 27.60 16.06 -47.84
CA PRO A 19 27.13 15.71 -46.50
C PRO A 19 25.76 15.01 -46.60
N ARG A 20 25.71 13.73 -46.27
CA ARG A 20 24.45 13.00 -46.09
C ARG A 20 23.76 13.62 -44.88
N LEU A 21 22.53 14.09 -45.07
CA LEU A 21 21.65 14.43 -43.94
C LEU A 21 21.56 13.21 -43.01
N PRO A 22 21.48 13.40 -41.68
CA PRO A 22 21.35 12.27 -40.76
C PRO A 22 20.12 11.45 -41.15
N ASP A 23 20.28 10.16 -41.40
CA ASP A 23 19.16 9.26 -41.67
C ASP A 23 18.21 9.32 -40.47
N ILE A 24 17.03 9.90 -40.67
CA ILE A 24 15.97 9.92 -39.65
C ILE A 24 15.45 8.48 -39.58
N PRO A 25 15.59 7.78 -38.44
CA PRO A 25 15.21 6.39 -38.34
C PRO A 25 13.72 6.22 -38.63
N GLY A 26 13.37 5.18 -39.38
CA GLY A 26 11.98 4.83 -39.63
C GLY A 26 11.22 4.52 -38.33
N PRO A 27 9.87 4.38 -38.37
CA PRO A 27 9.07 4.15 -37.15
C PRO A 27 9.49 2.88 -36.39
N VAL A 28 9.82 1.80 -37.09
CA VAL A 28 10.30 0.55 -36.49
C VAL A 28 11.68 0.72 -35.84
N GLU A 29 12.59 1.44 -36.50
CA GLU A 29 13.93 1.71 -35.98
C GLU A 29 13.88 2.62 -34.75
N THR A 30 12.99 3.61 -34.78
CA THR A 30 12.70 4.51 -33.66
C THR A 30 12.16 3.75 -32.46
N LEU A 31 11.21 2.84 -32.65
CA LEU A 31 10.72 1.94 -31.59
C LEU A 31 11.84 1.05 -31.04
N GLY A 32 12.71 0.53 -31.92
CA GLY A 32 13.89 -0.25 -31.51
C GLY A 32 14.89 0.56 -30.68
N LEU A 33 15.13 1.82 -31.05
CA LEU A 33 15.97 2.75 -30.29
C LEU A 33 15.36 3.09 -28.93
N ALA A 34 14.06 3.39 -28.89
CA ALA A 34 13.32 3.65 -27.66
C ALA A 34 13.37 2.45 -26.71
N TRP A 35 13.14 1.24 -27.21
CA TRP A 35 13.25 0.01 -26.43
C TRP A 35 14.67 -0.24 -25.90
N ARG A 36 15.71 0.01 -26.73
CA ARG A 36 17.11 -0.06 -26.27
C ARG A 36 17.42 0.94 -25.16
N ARG A 37 16.84 2.15 -25.22
CA ARG A 37 16.97 3.17 -24.16
C ARG A 37 16.25 2.75 -22.89
N LEU A 38 14.99 2.30 -22.99
CA LEU A 38 14.21 1.85 -21.84
C LEU A 38 14.85 0.67 -21.11
N ARG A 39 15.60 -0.20 -21.79
CA ARG A 39 16.35 -1.30 -21.13
C ARG A 39 17.63 -0.88 -20.40
N LYS A 40 18.00 0.40 -20.41
CA LYS A 40 19.18 0.88 -19.67
C LYS A 40 18.81 1.13 -18.21
N MET A 41 19.68 0.67 -17.30
CA MET A 41 19.51 0.93 -15.86
C MET A 41 19.47 2.43 -15.54
N SER A 42 20.28 3.24 -16.24
CA SER A 42 20.29 4.69 -16.04
C SER A 42 18.94 5.34 -16.36
N THR A 43 18.22 4.82 -17.36
CA THR A 43 16.87 5.30 -17.70
C THR A 43 15.89 4.99 -16.58
N ALA A 44 15.93 3.79 -15.99
CA ALA A 44 15.10 3.46 -14.83
C ALA A 44 15.37 4.40 -13.65
N LEU A 45 16.63 4.71 -13.36
CA LEU A 45 16.99 5.65 -12.29
C LEU A 45 16.47 7.07 -12.56
N VAL A 46 16.64 7.58 -13.79
CA VAL A 46 16.11 8.91 -14.16
C VAL A 46 14.59 8.96 -14.02
N LEU A 47 13.88 7.93 -14.50
CA LEU A 47 12.43 7.85 -14.38
C LEU A 47 11.97 7.77 -12.93
N LEU A 48 12.70 7.03 -12.08
CA LEU A 48 12.45 6.98 -10.63
C LEU A 48 12.63 8.37 -9.99
N PHE A 49 13.71 9.09 -10.31
CA PHE A 49 13.93 10.44 -9.79
C PHE A 49 12.89 11.45 -10.32
N ALA A 50 12.47 11.31 -11.58
CA ALA A 50 11.41 12.13 -12.15
C ALA A 50 10.08 11.92 -11.41
N LEU A 51 9.73 10.66 -11.11
CA LEU A 51 8.55 10.32 -10.32
C LEU A 51 8.64 10.89 -8.89
N ALA A 52 9.80 10.75 -8.24
CA ALA A 52 10.04 11.31 -6.91
C ALA A 52 9.90 12.84 -6.90
N LEU A 53 10.48 13.53 -7.87
CA LEU A 53 10.36 14.99 -8.01
C LEU A 53 8.90 15.40 -8.23
N ALA A 54 8.17 14.68 -9.07
CA ALA A 54 6.75 14.92 -9.28
C ALA A 54 5.92 14.77 -8.00
N SER A 55 6.18 13.73 -7.21
CA SER A 55 5.53 13.52 -5.91
C SER A 55 5.89 14.61 -4.89
N VAL A 56 7.13 15.12 -4.91
CA VAL A 56 7.51 16.27 -4.08
C VAL A 56 6.69 17.50 -4.46
N VAL A 57 6.56 17.80 -5.77
CA VAL A 57 5.74 18.94 -6.24
C VAL A 57 4.28 18.77 -5.83
N ALA A 58 3.72 17.56 -5.95
CA ALA A 58 2.35 17.26 -5.54
C ALA A 58 2.08 17.54 -4.05
N THR A 59 3.11 17.49 -3.19
CA THR A 59 2.99 17.80 -1.76
C THR A 59 2.78 19.30 -1.50
N PHE A 60 3.28 20.18 -2.37
CA PHE A 60 3.19 21.64 -2.20
C PHE A 60 1.97 22.27 -2.88
N VAL A 61 1.28 21.53 -3.75
CA VAL A 61 0.10 21.99 -4.49
C VAL A 61 -1.13 21.23 -3.97
N PRO A 62 -2.24 21.90 -3.64
CA PRO A 62 -3.43 21.21 -3.14
C PRO A 62 -3.92 20.17 -4.15
N GLN A 63 -4.16 18.93 -3.70
CA GLN A 63 -4.60 17.84 -4.56
C GLN A 63 -6.14 17.73 -4.50
N GLU A 64 -6.81 17.91 -5.63
CA GLU A 64 -8.27 17.93 -5.76
C GLU A 64 -8.96 16.65 -5.22
N PRO A 65 -8.43 15.43 -5.44
CA PRO A 65 -9.03 14.22 -4.87
C PRO A 65 -9.03 14.16 -3.32
N VAL A 66 -8.25 15.03 -2.66
CA VAL A 66 -8.08 15.06 -1.20
C VAL A 66 -8.72 16.30 -0.58
N ILE A 67 -8.53 17.48 -1.19
CA ILE A 67 -8.99 18.79 -0.68
C ILE A 67 -9.65 19.62 -1.79
N ALA A 68 -10.70 19.08 -2.42
CA ALA A 68 -11.43 19.71 -3.52
C ALA A 68 -11.83 21.17 -3.24
N ARG A 69 -12.32 21.47 -2.03
CA ARG A 69 -12.72 22.84 -1.64
C ARG A 69 -11.56 23.83 -1.70
N THR A 70 -10.36 23.44 -1.26
CA THR A 70 -9.18 24.32 -1.34
C THR A 70 -8.81 24.59 -2.79
N VAL A 71 -8.87 23.59 -3.66
CA VAL A 71 -8.62 23.75 -5.10
C VAL A 71 -9.65 24.69 -5.74
N GLU A 72 -10.93 24.57 -5.37
CA GLU A 72 -12.00 25.46 -5.84
C GLU A 72 -11.71 26.93 -5.45
N LEU A 73 -11.30 27.19 -4.21
CA LEU A 73 -10.93 28.54 -3.76
C LEU A 73 -9.70 29.09 -4.50
N TRP A 74 -8.73 28.23 -4.86
CA TRP A 74 -7.59 28.62 -5.70
C TRP A 74 -8.03 28.98 -7.12
N ARG A 75 -8.93 28.18 -7.72
CA ARG A 75 -9.51 28.45 -9.05
C ARG A 75 -10.31 29.75 -9.06
N ALA A 76 -11.07 30.03 -7.99
CA ALA A 76 -11.80 31.27 -7.80
C ALA A 76 -10.91 32.49 -7.51
N GLY A 77 -9.63 32.27 -7.16
CA GLY A 77 -8.68 33.33 -6.81
C GLY A 77 -8.91 33.95 -5.43
N THR A 78 -9.75 33.34 -4.60
CA THR A 78 -10.00 33.78 -3.21
C THR A 78 -8.95 33.23 -2.23
N ALA A 79 -8.15 32.25 -2.66
CA ALA A 79 -7.01 31.71 -1.94
C ALA A 79 -5.83 31.40 -2.89
N GLY A 80 -4.66 31.11 -2.33
CA GLY A 80 -3.48 30.68 -3.10
C GLY A 80 -2.84 31.80 -3.94
N PRO A 81 -2.08 31.46 -4.99
CA PRO A 81 -1.32 32.41 -5.81
C PRO A 81 -2.19 33.22 -6.79
N GLY A 82 -3.51 33.04 -6.77
CA GLY A 82 -4.48 33.73 -7.63
C GLY A 82 -4.94 32.91 -8.85
N ALA A 83 -6.09 33.31 -9.41
CA ALA A 83 -6.80 32.55 -10.45
C ALA A 83 -5.99 32.37 -11.76
N ALA A 84 -5.10 33.31 -12.10
CA ALA A 84 -4.24 33.18 -13.28
C ALA A 84 -3.25 32.01 -13.15
N TRP A 85 -2.61 31.88 -11.98
CA TRP A 85 -1.72 30.76 -11.68
C TRP A 85 -2.47 29.45 -11.55
N ALA A 86 -3.66 29.48 -10.94
CA ALA A 86 -4.51 28.29 -10.85
C ALA A 86 -4.83 27.72 -12.24
N ARG A 87 -5.15 28.57 -13.23
CA ARG A 87 -5.37 28.11 -14.62
C ARG A 87 -4.16 27.42 -15.25
N VAL A 88 -2.94 27.91 -14.97
CA VAL A 88 -1.71 27.26 -15.46
C VAL A 88 -1.51 25.90 -14.80
N LEU A 89 -1.72 25.83 -13.47
CA LEU A 89 -1.61 24.57 -12.74
C LEU A 89 -2.64 23.55 -13.24
N ASP A 90 -3.88 23.98 -13.50
CA ASP A 90 -4.94 23.12 -14.05
C ASP A 90 -4.59 22.60 -15.45
N ALA A 91 -4.11 23.48 -16.33
CA ALA A 91 -3.70 23.11 -17.69
C ALA A 91 -2.56 22.07 -17.72
N LEU A 92 -1.72 22.06 -16.68
CA LEU A 92 -0.63 21.11 -16.49
C LEU A 92 -0.99 19.93 -15.57
N SER A 93 -2.25 19.86 -15.11
CA SER A 93 -2.78 18.83 -14.20
C SER A 93 -2.07 18.76 -12.83
N PHE A 94 -1.60 19.89 -12.28
CA PHE A 94 -0.93 19.92 -10.97
C PHE A 94 -1.88 19.83 -9.77
N PHE A 95 -3.18 20.08 -9.95
CA PHE A 95 -4.19 19.82 -8.92
C PHE A 95 -4.58 18.32 -8.83
N ASP A 96 -4.20 17.50 -9.81
CA ASP A 96 -4.30 16.04 -9.76
C ASP A 96 -3.04 15.42 -10.38
N VAL A 97 -1.90 15.57 -9.69
CA VAL A 97 -0.61 15.08 -10.19
C VAL A 97 -0.65 13.57 -10.39
N PHE A 98 -1.25 12.83 -9.47
CA PHE A 98 -1.26 11.36 -9.50
C PHE A 98 -2.17 10.79 -10.59
N GLY A 99 -3.24 11.49 -10.96
CA GLY A 99 -4.09 11.16 -12.11
C GLY A 99 -3.59 11.74 -13.44
N SER A 100 -2.59 12.63 -13.43
CA SER A 100 -2.11 13.31 -14.64
C SER A 100 -1.51 12.36 -15.69
N TRP A 101 -1.70 12.69 -16.97
CA TRP A 101 -1.20 11.89 -18.09
C TRP A 101 0.33 11.76 -18.08
N TRP A 102 1.05 12.79 -17.65
CA TRP A 102 2.51 12.80 -17.64
C TRP A 102 3.06 11.95 -16.48
N PHE A 103 2.42 11.97 -15.32
CA PHE A 103 2.80 11.11 -14.19
C PHE A 103 2.54 9.64 -14.53
N LEU A 104 1.39 9.35 -15.13
CA LEU A 104 1.05 8.01 -15.64
C LEU A 104 2.02 7.56 -16.74
N ALA A 105 2.42 8.45 -17.64
CA ALA A 105 3.41 8.15 -18.69
C ALA A 105 4.80 7.82 -18.11
N ILE A 106 5.28 8.60 -17.15
CA ILE A 106 6.55 8.32 -16.43
C ILE A 106 6.46 6.98 -15.71
N THR A 107 5.34 6.73 -15.02
CA THR A 107 5.09 5.47 -14.30
C THR A 107 5.08 4.28 -15.26
N ALA A 108 4.36 4.37 -16.37
CA ALA A 108 4.32 3.33 -17.40
C ALA A 108 5.70 3.09 -18.02
N ALA A 109 6.46 4.15 -18.30
CA ALA A 109 7.82 4.06 -18.81
C ALA A 109 8.75 3.38 -17.78
N LEU A 110 8.62 3.71 -16.50
CA LEU A 110 9.41 3.12 -15.42
C LEU A 110 9.16 1.61 -15.31
N PHE A 111 7.90 1.18 -15.28
CA PHE A 111 7.56 -0.25 -15.23
C PHE A 111 7.97 -0.98 -16.50
N THR A 112 7.85 -0.35 -17.67
CA THR A 112 8.33 -0.93 -18.93
C THR A 112 9.85 -1.11 -18.92
N SER A 113 10.57 -0.09 -18.45
CA SER A 113 12.03 -0.11 -18.29
C SER A 113 12.47 -1.22 -17.34
N LEU A 114 11.82 -1.30 -16.18
CA LEU A 114 12.07 -2.32 -15.16
C LEU A 114 11.86 -3.73 -15.75
N THR A 115 10.84 -3.94 -16.60
CA THR A 115 10.53 -5.26 -17.18
C THR A 115 11.62 -5.65 -18.16
N GLY A 116 12.01 -4.70 -19.00
CA GLY A 116 13.09 -4.85 -19.97
C GLY A 116 14.46 -5.11 -19.33
N CYS A 117 14.68 -4.63 -18.09
CA CYS A 117 15.89 -4.91 -17.32
C CYS A 117 15.84 -6.25 -16.57
N LEU A 118 14.67 -6.64 -16.08
CA LEU A 118 14.49 -7.80 -15.19
C LEU A 118 14.62 -9.13 -15.93
N PHE A 119 14.01 -9.25 -17.11
CA PHE A 119 13.96 -10.51 -17.86
C PHE A 119 15.35 -11.05 -18.30
N PRO A 120 16.26 -10.23 -18.87
CA PRO A 120 17.62 -10.70 -19.17
C PRO A 120 18.41 -11.12 -17.92
N ARG A 121 18.16 -10.47 -16.77
CA ARG A 121 18.82 -10.79 -15.50
C ARG A 121 18.39 -12.14 -14.96
N TYR A 122 17.09 -12.48 -15.04
CA TYR A 122 16.61 -13.83 -14.72
C TYR A 122 17.28 -14.90 -15.56
N ARG A 123 17.39 -14.68 -16.89
CA ARG A 123 18.08 -15.60 -17.80
C ARG A 123 19.58 -15.72 -17.49
N ALA A 124 20.25 -14.63 -17.13
CA ALA A 124 21.65 -14.64 -16.73
C ALA A 124 21.84 -15.41 -15.41
N PHE A 125 21.02 -15.14 -14.40
CA PHE A 125 21.08 -15.82 -13.11
C PHE A 125 20.82 -17.33 -13.25
N ALA A 126 19.81 -17.73 -14.02
CA ALA A 126 19.54 -19.13 -14.31
C ALA A 126 20.74 -19.83 -14.97
N ARG A 127 21.43 -19.16 -15.89
CA ARG A 127 22.66 -19.70 -16.50
C ARG A 127 23.80 -19.83 -15.48
N VAL A 128 23.99 -18.86 -14.59
CA VAL A 128 25.06 -18.89 -13.60
C VAL A 128 24.83 -19.98 -12.56
N VAL A 129 23.63 -20.08 -11.98
CA VAL A 129 23.30 -21.09 -10.96
C VAL A 129 23.40 -22.52 -11.51
N ARG A 130 23.10 -22.72 -12.80
CA ARG A 130 23.20 -24.03 -13.45
C ARG A 130 24.64 -24.43 -13.81
N ARG A 131 25.57 -23.49 -13.97
CA ARG A 131 26.97 -23.80 -14.31
C ARG A 131 27.66 -24.43 -13.10
N PRO A 132 28.35 -25.57 -13.23
CA PRO A 132 29.13 -26.16 -12.12
C PRO A 132 30.29 -25.24 -11.70
N PRO A 133 30.83 -25.37 -10.47
CA PRO A 133 32.03 -24.66 -10.05
C PRO A 133 33.18 -24.99 -11.01
N ALA A 134 33.91 -23.97 -11.45
CA ALA A 134 34.97 -24.08 -12.45
C ALA A 134 36.36 -24.12 -11.79
N PRO A 135 37.35 -24.78 -12.43
CA PRO A 135 38.71 -24.84 -11.91
C PRO A 135 39.35 -23.45 -11.83
N GLY A 136 40.15 -23.25 -10.78
CA GLY A 136 40.94 -22.05 -10.53
C GLY A 136 42.23 -22.05 -11.38
N ARG A 137 42.80 -20.86 -11.58
CA ARG A 137 44.07 -20.65 -12.30
C ARG A 137 44.94 -19.68 -11.52
N GLY A 138 46.24 -19.96 -11.41
CA GLY A 138 47.19 -19.10 -10.69
C GLY A 138 46.78 -18.84 -9.25
N LEU A 139 46.53 -19.90 -8.48
CA LEU A 139 46.04 -19.81 -7.09
C LEU A 139 47.00 -19.05 -6.18
N ASP A 140 48.31 -19.19 -6.46
CA ASP A 140 49.43 -18.49 -5.83
C ASP A 140 49.36 -16.96 -5.95
N ARG A 141 48.63 -16.44 -6.95
CA ARG A 141 48.49 -15.01 -7.21
C ARG A 141 47.26 -14.39 -6.55
N LEU A 142 46.42 -15.20 -5.91
CA LEU A 142 45.22 -14.71 -5.24
C LEU A 142 45.59 -14.03 -3.91
N ALA A 143 44.87 -12.94 -3.60
CA ALA A 143 45.10 -12.16 -2.39
C ALA A 143 44.97 -13.00 -1.10
N HIS A 144 44.08 -13.99 -1.12
CA HIS A 144 43.96 -14.99 -0.07
C HIS A 144 44.46 -16.33 -0.61
N HIS A 145 45.68 -16.70 -0.24
CA HIS A 145 46.29 -17.98 -0.56
C HIS A 145 47.07 -18.47 0.67
N GLU A 146 47.02 -19.77 0.93
CA GLU A 146 47.76 -20.44 2.01
C GLU A 146 48.17 -21.82 1.54
N VAL A 147 49.33 -22.29 2.00
CA VAL A 147 49.85 -23.63 1.71
C VAL A 147 49.95 -24.41 3.01
N LEU A 148 49.14 -25.46 3.12
CA LEU A 148 49.14 -26.38 4.26
C LEU A 148 49.89 -27.67 3.87
N ARG A 149 50.59 -28.29 4.81
CA ARG A 149 51.35 -29.53 4.55
C ARG A 149 50.79 -30.70 5.34
N THR A 150 50.60 -31.83 4.68
CA THR A 150 50.10 -33.06 5.32
C THR A 150 50.87 -34.29 4.86
N ALA A 151 50.85 -35.34 5.68
CA ALA A 151 51.33 -36.68 5.31
C ALA A 151 50.27 -37.48 4.51
N LEU A 152 49.01 -37.02 4.49
CA LEU A 152 47.95 -37.67 3.74
C LEU A 152 48.25 -37.68 2.22
N PRO A 153 47.85 -38.73 1.49
CA PRO A 153 47.92 -38.71 0.03
C PRO A 153 46.99 -37.62 -0.55
N PRO A 154 47.29 -37.07 -1.75
CA PRO A 154 46.51 -35.98 -2.35
C PRO A 154 45.00 -36.24 -2.42
N THR A 155 44.58 -37.47 -2.69
CA THR A 155 43.16 -37.86 -2.74
C THR A 155 42.47 -37.73 -1.38
N ALA A 156 43.09 -38.23 -0.31
CA ALA A 156 42.56 -38.13 1.05
C ALA A 156 42.57 -36.69 1.57
N ALA A 157 43.56 -35.88 1.17
CA ALA A 157 43.59 -34.46 1.48
C ALA A 157 42.42 -33.70 0.80
N LEU A 158 42.09 -34.05 -0.44
CA LEU A 158 40.91 -33.50 -1.13
C LEU A 158 39.61 -34.02 -0.51
N ASP A 159 39.51 -35.29 -0.08
CA ASP A 159 38.33 -35.80 0.63
C ASP A 159 38.06 -35.01 1.94
N ALA A 160 39.10 -34.69 2.70
CA ALA A 160 39.01 -33.83 3.88
C ALA A 160 38.54 -32.42 3.52
N ALA A 161 39.11 -31.82 2.48
CA ALA A 161 38.71 -30.50 1.99
C ALA A 161 37.25 -30.47 1.50
N GLU A 162 36.76 -31.53 0.86
CA GLU A 162 35.37 -31.62 0.42
C GLU A 162 34.39 -31.64 1.61
N THR A 163 34.79 -32.27 2.71
CA THR A 163 34.02 -32.30 3.96
C THR A 163 33.95 -30.91 4.59
N VAL A 164 35.10 -30.23 4.73
CA VAL A 164 35.18 -28.85 5.26
C VAL A 164 34.37 -27.88 4.42
N LEU A 165 34.39 -28.04 3.09
CA LEU A 165 33.64 -27.21 2.15
C LEU A 165 32.15 -27.63 2.02
N GLY A 166 31.62 -28.43 2.96
CA GLY A 166 30.23 -28.93 2.97
C GLY A 166 29.16 -27.85 2.79
N ARG A 167 29.41 -26.64 3.32
CA ARG A 167 28.51 -25.46 3.21
C ARG A 167 28.54 -24.77 1.84
N TYR A 168 29.46 -25.14 0.95
CA TYR A 168 29.60 -24.60 -0.40
C TYR A 168 29.04 -25.56 -1.44
N ARG A 169 28.61 -24.98 -2.55
CA ARG A 169 28.40 -25.76 -3.76
C ARG A 169 29.78 -26.09 -4.33
N ARG A 170 30.13 -27.36 -4.37
CA ARG A 170 31.48 -27.84 -4.66
C ARG A 170 31.49 -28.90 -5.74
N ARG A 171 32.63 -29.05 -6.40
CA ARG A 171 32.88 -30.07 -7.40
C ARG A 171 34.38 -30.37 -7.48
N ARG A 172 34.74 -31.65 -7.58
CA ARG A 172 36.09 -32.07 -7.98
C ARG A 172 36.29 -31.77 -9.47
N VAL A 173 37.37 -31.07 -9.76
CA VAL A 173 37.75 -30.61 -11.08
C VAL A 173 39.25 -30.84 -11.25
N GLU A 174 39.70 -30.96 -12.49
CA GLU A 174 41.13 -30.96 -12.80
C GLU A 174 41.53 -29.55 -13.22
N ALA A 175 42.65 -29.07 -12.68
CA ALA A 175 43.28 -27.84 -13.11
C ALA A 175 43.80 -27.98 -14.56
N VAL A 176 44.13 -26.86 -15.19
CA VAL A 176 44.66 -26.85 -16.57
C VAL A 176 45.95 -27.69 -16.68
N ASP A 177 46.73 -27.75 -15.59
CA ASP A 177 48.00 -28.48 -15.52
C ASP A 177 47.82 -29.94 -15.06
N GLY A 178 46.59 -30.46 -15.05
CA GLY A 178 46.27 -31.85 -14.69
C GLY A 178 46.21 -32.16 -13.18
N VAL A 179 46.38 -31.15 -12.33
CA VAL A 179 46.34 -31.31 -10.86
C VAL A 179 44.89 -31.39 -10.36
N ALA A 180 44.61 -32.34 -9.47
CA ALA A 180 43.28 -32.49 -8.87
C ALA A 180 42.96 -31.33 -7.91
N GLN A 181 41.77 -30.76 -8.07
CA GLN A 181 41.31 -29.58 -7.35
C GLN A 181 39.84 -29.73 -6.92
N ILE A 182 39.45 -29.10 -5.83
CA ILE A 182 38.06 -28.85 -5.47
C ILE A 182 37.76 -27.39 -5.73
N ALA A 183 36.81 -27.14 -6.64
CA ALA A 183 36.23 -25.82 -6.84
C ALA A 183 34.96 -25.68 -6.01
N ALA A 184 34.89 -24.64 -5.19
CA ALA A 184 33.77 -24.37 -4.30
C ALA A 184 33.27 -22.92 -4.46
N GLU A 185 31.96 -22.73 -4.41
CA GLU A 185 31.33 -21.41 -4.51
C GLU A 185 30.11 -21.28 -3.59
N ARG A 186 29.89 -20.05 -3.10
CA ARG A 186 28.72 -19.70 -2.26
C ARG A 186 28.31 -18.25 -2.53
N GLY A 187 27.04 -17.92 -2.22
CA GLY A 187 26.53 -16.54 -2.29
C GLY A 187 25.57 -16.21 -3.44
N HIS A 188 24.99 -17.23 -4.10
CA HIS A 188 23.98 -17.02 -5.14
C HIS A 188 22.72 -16.29 -4.65
N TRP A 189 22.43 -16.37 -3.35
CA TRP A 189 21.31 -15.69 -2.70
C TRP A 189 21.37 -14.16 -2.80
N ARG A 190 22.55 -13.56 -3.01
CA ARG A 190 22.65 -12.11 -3.26
C ARG A 190 21.87 -11.71 -4.52
N GLU A 191 22.17 -12.38 -5.62
CA GLU A 191 21.53 -12.11 -6.91
C GLU A 191 20.09 -12.61 -6.95
N GLY A 192 19.82 -13.80 -6.38
CA GLY A 192 18.47 -14.33 -6.26
C GLY A 192 17.57 -13.42 -5.43
N GLY A 193 18.05 -12.94 -4.28
CA GLY A 193 17.34 -11.99 -3.42
C GLY A 193 17.05 -10.68 -4.14
N SER A 194 18.04 -10.14 -4.86
CA SER A 194 17.83 -8.96 -5.70
C SER A 194 16.73 -9.17 -6.74
N LEU A 195 16.69 -10.33 -7.41
CA LEU A 195 15.63 -10.64 -8.38
C LEU A 195 14.25 -10.78 -7.72
N ILE A 196 14.16 -11.45 -6.57
CA ILE A 196 12.93 -11.56 -5.79
C ILE A 196 12.41 -10.17 -5.39
N PHE A 197 13.30 -9.31 -4.90
CA PHE A 197 12.98 -7.93 -4.52
C PHE A 197 12.37 -7.14 -5.69
N HIS A 198 12.97 -7.20 -6.88
CA HIS A 198 12.42 -6.48 -8.04
C HIS A 198 11.09 -7.07 -8.53
N THR A 199 10.94 -8.41 -8.51
CA THR A 199 9.67 -9.06 -8.85
C THR A 199 8.57 -8.75 -7.84
N ALA A 200 8.91 -8.53 -6.57
CA ALA A 200 7.96 -8.15 -5.55
C ALA A 200 7.26 -6.82 -5.88
N PHE A 201 7.95 -5.83 -6.47
CA PHE A 201 7.32 -4.58 -6.92
C PHE A 201 6.31 -4.80 -8.06
N TYR A 202 6.54 -5.78 -8.94
CA TYR A 202 5.53 -6.16 -9.94
C TYR A 202 4.31 -6.78 -9.31
N LEU A 203 4.51 -7.70 -8.36
CA LEU A 203 3.41 -8.31 -7.63
C LEU A 203 2.62 -7.26 -6.85
N LEU A 204 3.30 -6.26 -6.28
CA LEU A 204 2.66 -5.12 -5.65
C LEU A 204 1.76 -4.37 -6.65
N LEU A 205 2.29 -4.00 -7.82
CA LEU A 205 1.52 -3.34 -8.88
C LEU A 205 0.31 -4.18 -9.30
N VAL A 206 0.50 -5.48 -9.53
CA VAL A 206 -0.59 -6.40 -9.89
C VAL A 206 -1.65 -6.42 -8.79
N GLY A 207 -1.25 -6.47 -7.52
CA GLY A 207 -2.17 -6.40 -6.38
C GLY A 207 -2.96 -5.10 -6.34
N ILE A 208 -2.33 -3.95 -6.60
CA ILE A 208 -2.99 -2.65 -6.69
C ILE A 208 -3.98 -2.64 -7.84
N VAL A 209 -3.57 -3.06 -9.04
CA VAL A 209 -4.41 -3.10 -10.23
C VAL A 209 -5.63 -3.99 -10.01
N ILE A 210 -5.46 -5.18 -9.44
CA ILE A 210 -6.57 -6.08 -9.09
C ILE A 210 -7.50 -5.39 -8.08
N GLY A 211 -6.95 -4.77 -7.03
CA GLY A 211 -7.74 -4.06 -6.02
C GLY A 211 -8.54 -2.90 -6.58
N HIS A 212 -7.96 -2.08 -7.46
CA HIS A 212 -8.63 -0.94 -8.07
C HIS A 212 -9.59 -1.33 -9.20
N SER A 213 -9.37 -2.48 -9.85
CA SER A 213 -10.22 -2.92 -10.95
C SER A 213 -11.45 -3.69 -10.47
N PHE A 214 -11.29 -4.54 -9.45
CA PHE A 214 -12.34 -5.45 -8.97
C PHE A 214 -12.75 -5.19 -7.51
N GLY A 215 -12.20 -4.15 -6.88
CA GLY A 215 -12.56 -3.78 -5.52
C GLY A 215 -13.78 -2.87 -5.46
N PHE A 216 -14.26 -2.68 -4.24
CA PHE A 216 -15.34 -1.77 -3.92
C PHE A 216 -15.07 -1.11 -2.59
N THR A 217 -15.42 0.16 -2.44
CA THR A 217 -15.50 0.83 -1.14
C THR A 217 -16.71 1.74 -1.14
N GLY A 218 -17.60 1.54 -0.17
CA GLY A 218 -18.78 2.35 0.08
C GLY A 218 -18.79 2.85 1.53
N GLN A 219 -19.33 4.04 1.75
CA GLN A 219 -19.60 4.57 3.08
C GLN A 219 -21.08 4.86 3.24
N ILE A 220 -21.63 4.54 4.41
CA ILE A 220 -23.02 4.78 4.76
C ILE A 220 -23.14 5.08 6.25
N ASN A 221 -24.07 5.95 6.64
CA ASN A 221 -24.46 6.16 8.03
C ASN A 221 -25.82 5.49 8.29
N VAL A 222 -25.93 4.76 9.39
CA VAL A 222 -27.12 3.98 9.75
C VAL A 222 -27.50 4.33 11.18
N ALA A 223 -28.73 4.79 11.38
CA ALA A 223 -29.27 5.02 12.73
C ALA A 223 -29.60 3.71 13.43
N GLU A 224 -29.60 3.71 14.75
CA GLU A 224 -30.09 2.58 15.55
C GLU A 224 -31.54 2.26 15.18
N GLY A 225 -31.84 0.96 15.11
CA GLY A 225 -33.12 0.43 14.66
C GLY A 225 -33.31 0.43 13.14
N SER A 226 -32.45 1.11 12.37
CA SER A 226 -32.47 1.11 10.91
C SER A 226 -31.55 0.05 10.32
N ASP A 227 -31.78 -0.28 9.06
CA ASP A 227 -30.96 -1.21 8.29
C ASP A 227 -30.52 -0.64 6.95
N PHE A 228 -29.55 -1.31 6.33
CA PHE A 228 -29.14 -1.04 4.96
C PHE A 228 -28.88 -2.34 4.21
N ALA A 229 -29.16 -2.32 2.91
CA ALA A 229 -28.85 -3.42 2.00
C ALA A 229 -27.62 -3.10 1.16
N ASP A 230 -26.68 -4.05 1.02
CA ASP A 230 -25.55 -3.92 0.10
C ASP A 230 -26.04 -3.91 -1.35
N THR A 231 -26.21 -2.70 -1.90
CA THR A 231 -26.68 -2.40 -3.26
C THR A 231 -26.03 -1.12 -3.78
N THR A 232 -26.19 -0.81 -5.06
CA THR A 232 -25.51 0.32 -5.72
C THR A 232 -25.96 1.70 -5.24
N VAL A 233 -27.20 1.87 -4.78
CA VAL A 233 -27.81 3.20 -4.53
C VAL A 233 -27.83 3.61 -3.06
N VAL A 234 -27.47 2.69 -2.16
CA VAL A 234 -27.65 2.87 -0.70
C VAL A 234 -26.46 3.57 -0.03
N TYR A 235 -25.30 3.63 -0.69
CA TYR A 235 -24.09 4.25 -0.13
C TYR A 235 -24.04 5.75 -0.40
N ASP A 236 -23.85 6.56 0.65
CA ASP A 236 -23.64 8.02 0.55
C ASP A 236 -22.45 8.38 -0.34
N GLN A 237 -21.39 7.56 -0.25
CA GLN A 237 -20.19 7.68 -1.07
C GLN A 237 -19.77 6.29 -1.52
N ALA A 238 -19.71 6.07 -2.83
CA ALA A 238 -19.26 4.82 -3.42
C ALA A 238 -18.08 5.05 -4.37
N LYS A 239 -17.09 4.17 -4.28
CA LYS A 239 -15.92 4.10 -5.16
C LYS A 239 -15.83 2.68 -5.72
N PRO A 240 -16.64 2.33 -6.74
CA PRO A 240 -16.54 1.05 -7.41
C PRO A 240 -15.25 0.97 -8.23
N GLY A 241 -14.69 -0.24 -8.31
CA GLY A 241 -13.61 -0.53 -9.24
C GLY A 241 -14.08 -0.51 -10.69
N ARG A 242 -13.13 -0.47 -11.63
CA ARG A 242 -13.42 -0.38 -13.08
C ARG A 242 -14.38 -1.47 -13.59
N PHE A 243 -14.32 -2.66 -13.01
CA PHE A 243 -15.11 -3.83 -13.38
C PHE A 243 -16.06 -4.26 -12.26
N TRP A 244 -16.45 -3.33 -11.40
CA TRP A 244 -17.49 -3.56 -10.39
C TRP A 244 -18.83 -3.03 -10.89
N ASP A 245 -19.85 -3.87 -10.94
CA ASP A 245 -21.21 -3.51 -11.35
C ASP A 245 -22.27 -3.80 -10.28
N ALA A 246 -23.54 -3.54 -10.62
CA ALA A 246 -24.66 -3.75 -9.71
C ALA A 246 -24.81 -5.22 -9.25
N GLY A 247 -24.43 -6.19 -10.10
CA GLY A 247 -24.49 -7.62 -9.80
C GLY A 247 -23.35 -8.12 -8.91
N ASP A 248 -22.30 -7.32 -8.70
CA ASP A 248 -21.21 -7.67 -7.78
C ASP A 248 -21.55 -7.44 -6.30
N HIS A 249 -22.57 -6.61 -6.04
CA HIS A 249 -23.13 -6.43 -4.69
C HIS A 249 -23.74 -7.73 -4.18
N ARG A 250 -23.66 -7.95 -2.86
CA ARG A 250 -24.00 -9.25 -2.24
C ARG A 250 -25.44 -9.32 -1.73
N GLY A 251 -26.15 -8.19 -1.69
CA GLY A 251 -27.56 -8.10 -1.34
C GLY A 251 -27.90 -8.46 0.12
N PHE A 252 -26.90 -8.61 1.00
CA PHE A 252 -27.18 -8.83 2.41
C PHE A 252 -27.68 -7.54 3.06
N VAL A 253 -28.50 -7.68 4.09
CA VAL A 253 -28.99 -6.56 4.89
C VAL A 253 -28.27 -6.55 6.22
N VAL A 254 -27.92 -5.36 6.71
CA VAL A 254 -27.33 -5.15 8.04
C VAL A 254 -28.17 -4.15 8.78
N ARG A 255 -28.77 -4.59 9.88
CA ARG A 255 -29.44 -3.74 10.86
C ARG A 255 -28.44 -3.29 11.92
N LEU A 256 -28.49 -2.01 12.28
CA LEU A 256 -27.83 -1.51 13.47
C LEU A 256 -28.79 -1.66 14.64
N ASP A 257 -28.49 -2.58 15.55
CA ASP A 257 -29.33 -2.82 16.71
C ASP A 257 -29.03 -1.81 17.82
N ASP A 258 -27.75 -1.48 18.01
CA ASP A 258 -27.25 -0.61 19.08
C ASP A 258 -25.84 -0.07 18.73
N PHE A 259 -25.54 1.15 19.16
CA PHE A 259 -24.22 1.76 19.05
C PHE A 259 -23.79 2.40 20.38
N ASP A 260 -22.67 1.93 20.92
CA ASP A 260 -22.07 2.45 22.13
C ASP A 260 -20.71 3.07 21.86
N VAL A 261 -20.46 4.23 22.48
CA VAL A 261 -19.16 4.88 22.54
C VAL A 261 -18.77 5.10 23.99
N SER A 262 -17.60 4.57 24.35
CA SER A 262 -17.04 4.77 25.69
C SER A 262 -15.91 5.80 25.65
N TYR A 263 -15.78 6.58 26.72
CA TYR A 263 -14.78 7.64 26.85
C TYR A 263 -13.81 7.38 28.01
N HIS A 264 -12.61 7.94 27.89
CA HIS A 264 -11.70 8.12 29.01
C HIS A 264 -12.16 9.29 29.90
N PRO A 265 -11.64 9.44 31.13
CA PRO A 265 -12.00 10.55 32.02
C PRO A 265 -11.70 11.95 31.46
N ASP A 266 -10.83 12.06 30.46
CA ASP A 266 -10.51 13.29 29.73
C ASP A 266 -11.38 13.51 28.48
N PHE A 267 -12.45 12.71 28.33
CA PHE A 267 -13.39 12.72 27.20
C PHE A 267 -12.80 12.33 25.85
N THR A 268 -11.60 11.75 25.81
CA THR A 268 -11.11 11.11 24.57
C THR A 268 -11.87 9.80 24.33
N PRO A 269 -12.33 9.52 23.09
CA PRO A 269 -12.98 8.25 22.79
C PRO A 269 -12.06 7.06 23.04
N LYS A 270 -12.57 6.05 23.73
CA LYS A 270 -11.86 4.83 24.12
C LYS A 270 -12.21 3.66 23.21
N ASP A 271 -13.50 3.45 22.93
CA ASP A 271 -13.99 2.35 22.12
C ASP A 271 -15.31 2.70 21.44
N PHE A 272 -15.55 2.11 20.27
CA PHE A 272 -16.75 2.29 19.46
C PHE A 272 -17.28 0.90 19.10
N VAL A 273 -18.50 0.60 19.54
CA VAL A 273 -19.10 -0.73 19.41
C VAL A 273 -20.43 -0.62 18.70
N SER A 274 -20.49 -1.07 17.46
CA SER A 274 -21.76 -1.21 16.72
C SER A 274 -22.22 -2.66 16.85
N THR A 275 -23.33 -2.90 17.53
CA THR A 275 -24.01 -4.19 17.54
C THR A 275 -24.92 -4.27 16.32
N VAL A 276 -24.65 -5.25 15.45
CA VAL A 276 -25.35 -5.39 14.17
C VAL A 276 -25.91 -6.78 13.98
N THR A 277 -27.07 -6.86 13.33
CA THR A 277 -27.69 -8.10 12.91
C THR A 277 -27.73 -8.19 11.39
N ILE A 278 -27.21 -9.29 10.86
CA ILE A 278 -27.24 -9.58 9.43
C ILE A 278 -28.54 -10.30 9.11
N LEU A 279 -29.25 -9.82 8.08
CA LEU A 279 -30.46 -10.45 7.58
C LEU A 279 -30.27 -10.95 6.14
N GLU A 280 -30.82 -12.13 5.86
CA GLU A 280 -30.97 -12.71 4.52
C GLU A 280 -32.42 -13.13 4.33
N ASP A 281 -33.04 -12.71 3.22
CA ASP A 281 -34.44 -12.99 2.89
C ASP A 281 -35.42 -12.66 4.05
N GLY A 282 -35.10 -11.61 4.82
CA GLY A 282 -35.87 -11.16 5.97
C GLY A 282 -35.65 -11.96 7.27
N GLN A 283 -34.78 -12.97 7.27
CA GLN A 283 -34.44 -13.77 8.45
C GLN A 283 -33.11 -13.35 9.06
N GLU A 284 -33.06 -13.30 10.40
CA GLU A 284 -31.83 -13.01 11.14
C GLU A 284 -30.85 -14.19 11.02
N VAL A 285 -29.70 -13.92 10.42
CA VAL A 285 -28.63 -14.92 10.23
C VAL A 285 -27.66 -14.90 11.39
N ARG A 286 -27.27 -13.70 11.84
CA ARG A 286 -26.25 -13.52 12.86
C ARG A 286 -26.22 -12.11 13.43
N THR A 287 -26.21 -12.01 14.76
CA THR A 287 -25.86 -10.79 15.50
C THR A 287 -24.37 -10.82 15.90
N THR A 288 -23.68 -9.69 15.78
CA THR A 288 -22.26 -9.55 16.10
C THR A 288 -21.89 -8.09 16.32
N GLN A 289 -20.70 -7.84 16.88
CA GLN A 289 -20.17 -6.50 17.04
C GLN A 289 -19.20 -6.12 15.92
N VAL A 290 -19.23 -4.86 15.52
CA VAL A 290 -18.23 -4.20 14.66
C VAL A 290 -17.48 -3.16 15.50
N ARG A 291 -16.15 -3.20 15.46
CA ARG A 291 -15.26 -2.21 16.12
C ARG A 291 -14.20 -1.71 15.13
N VAL A 292 -13.54 -0.60 15.43
CA VAL A 292 -12.52 0.07 14.57
C VAL A 292 -11.49 -0.92 13.97
N ASN A 293 -10.93 -1.82 14.78
CA ASN A 293 -9.93 -2.81 14.36
C ASN A 293 -10.46 -4.24 14.24
N HIS A 294 -11.75 -4.45 14.51
CA HIS A 294 -12.42 -5.74 14.42
C HIS A 294 -13.61 -5.62 13.45
N PRO A 295 -13.34 -5.57 12.14
CA PRO A 295 -14.40 -5.47 11.15
C PRO A 295 -15.19 -6.77 11.06
N LEU A 296 -16.48 -6.63 10.77
CA LEU A 296 -17.31 -7.75 10.36
C LEU A 296 -16.92 -8.17 8.94
N VAL A 297 -16.73 -9.48 8.74
CA VAL A 297 -16.49 -10.07 7.43
C VAL A 297 -17.69 -10.92 7.04
N TYR A 298 -18.31 -10.58 5.92
CA TYR A 298 -19.50 -11.29 5.43
C TYR A 298 -19.54 -11.32 3.91
N ARG A 299 -19.81 -12.50 3.31
CA ARG A 299 -19.84 -12.73 1.85
C ARG A 299 -18.67 -12.09 1.07
N GLY A 300 -17.47 -12.14 1.65
CA GLY A 300 -16.25 -11.56 1.04
C GLY A 300 -16.14 -10.02 1.16
N MET A 301 -17.12 -9.37 1.77
CA MET A 301 -17.11 -7.95 2.13
C MET A 301 -16.57 -7.78 3.55
N LYS A 302 -16.00 -6.60 3.81
CA LYS A 302 -15.62 -6.16 5.14
C LYS A 302 -16.37 -4.89 5.51
N ILE A 303 -16.97 -4.87 6.68
CA ILE A 303 -17.71 -3.74 7.24
C ILE A 303 -16.90 -3.23 8.43
N PHE A 304 -16.42 -2.00 8.31
CA PHE A 304 -15.64 -1.31 9.33
C PHE A 304 -16.48 -0.24 9.98
N GLN A 305 -16.41 -0.12 11.30
CA GLN A 305 -16.86 1.11 11.97
C GLN A 305 -15.88 2.23 11.59
N ALA A 306 -16.42 3.32 11.06
CA ALA A 306 -15.63 4.42 10.49
C ALA A 306 -16.03 5.79 11.04
N ARG A 307 -17.32 6.00 11.30
CA ARG A 307 -17.88 7.27 11.81
C ARG A 307 -19.00 6.97 12.82
N PHE A 308 -19.46 7.99 13.51
CA PHE A 308 -20.62 7.91 14.39
C PHE A 308 -21.21 9.30 14.62
N GLY A 309 -22.39 9.33 15.20
CA GLY A 309 -22.98 10.57 15.69
C GLY A 309 -24.34 10.36 16.33
N MET A 310 -25.03 11.47 16.52
CA MET A 310 -26.34 11.52 17.17
C MET A 310 -27.46 11.53 16.12
N ALA A 311 -28.55 10.83 16.39
CA ALA A 311 -29.70 10.67 15.52
C ALA A 311 -31.00 10.94 16.30
N PRO A 312 -31.29 12.20 16.70
CA PRO A 312 -32.58 12.50 17.31
C PRO A 312 -33.71 12.14 16.36
N ARG A 313 -34.72 11.43 16.87
CA ARG A 313 -35.99 11.32 16.17
C ARG A 313 -36.71 12.65 16.32
N VAL A 314 -37.12 13.24 15.21
CA VAL A 314 -37.86 14.49 15.20
C VAL A 314 -39.18 14.27 14.50
N VAL A 315 -40.24 14.79 15.11
CA VAL A 315 -41.57 14.68 14.55
C VAL A 315 -42.19 16.06 14.41
N VAL A 316 -42.72 16.35 13.23
CA VAL A 316 -43.40 17.61 12.93
C VAL A 316 -44.84 17.29 12.56
N ARG A 317 -45.79 17.84 13.32
CA ARG A 317 -47.23 17.65 13.09
C ARG A 317 -47.98 18.98 13.07
N PRO A 318 -49.16 19.06 12.44
CA PRO A 318 -50.07 20.20 12.64
C PRO A 318 -50.52 20.28 14.11
N ALA A 319 -50.46 21.47 14.71
CA ALA A 319 -50.78 21.66 16.14
C ALA A 319 -52.26 21.39 16.48
N GLY A 320 -53.17 21.52 15.50
CA GLY A 320 -54.59 21.18 15.64
C GLY A 320 -54.90 19.68 15.65
N GLY A 321 -53.88 18.82 15.60
CA GLY A 321 -54.02 17.39 15.37
C GLY A 321 -54.02 17.03 13.88
N GLY A 322 -53.45 15.87 13.55
CA GLY A 322 -53.29 15.39 12.17
C GLY A 322 -52.10 14.45 12.03
N ASP A 323 -51.91 13.91 10.83
CA ASP A 323 -50.77 13.05 10.52
C ASP A 323 -49.46 13.83 10.59
N ALA A 324 -48.37 13.11 10.88
CA ALA A 324 -47.04 13.71 10.87
C ALA A 324 -46.65 14.16 9.46
N LEU A 325 -46.22 15.41 9.34
CA LEU A 325 -45.60 15.93 8.11
C LEU A 325 -44.17 15.41 7.96
N PHE A 326 -43.52 15.14 9.08
CA PHE A 326 -42.19 14.55 9.15
C PHE A 326 -42.10 13.69 10.42
N ASP A 327 -41.57 12.47 10.30
CA ASP A 327 -41.33 11.56 11.41
C ASP A 327 -40.14 10.67 11.04
N ASP A 328 -38.94 11.13 11.37
CA ASP A 328 -37.71 10.41 11.03
C ASP A 328 -36.55 10.79 11.97
N ARG A 329 -35.49 9.99 11.91
CA ARG A 329 -34.22 10.26 12.58
C ARG A 329 -33.35 11.16 11.71
N VAL A 330 -32.91 12.29 12.26
CA VAL A 330 -32.01 13.20 11.55
C VAL A 330 -30.58 12.88 11.94
N LEU A 331 -29.79 12.35 10.99
CA LEU A 331 -28.38 12.02 11.24
C LEU A 331 -27.56 13.31 11.39
N LEU A 332 -27.15 13.63 12.61
CA LEU A 332 -26.37 14.83 12.89
C LEU A 332 -24.87 14.58 12.69
N THR A 333 -24.16 15.62 12.25
CA THR A 333 -22.70 15.65 12.13
C THR A 333 -22.09 16.64 13.12
N GLN A 334 -20.87 16.37 13.57
CA GLN A 334 -20.22 17.23 14.54
C GLN A 334 -19.74 18.55 13.89
N ASP A 335 -20.11 19.68 14.48
CA ASP A 335 -19.61 21.02 14.16
C ASP A 335 -19.20 21.75 15.45
N GLY A 336 -17.88 21.87 15.64
CA GLY A 336 -17.32 22.32 16.91
C GLY A 336 -17.82 21.49 18.09
N PRO A 337 -18.45 22.10 19.11
CA PRO A 337 -18.96 21.37 20.27
C PRO A 337 -20.43 20.91 20.09
N PHE A 338 -21.06 21.18 18.95
CA PHE A 338 -22.45 20.85 18.65
C PHE A 338 -22.54 19.68 17.67
N TRP A 339 -23.68 19.00 17.69
CA TRP A 339 -24.10 18.10 16.62
C TRP A 339 -25.17 18.81 15.80
N VAL A 340 -24.94 19.00 14.51
CA VAL A 340 -25.83 19.76 13.64
C VAL A 340 -26.35 18.93 12.49
N GLY A 341 -27.56 19.23 12.02
CA GLY A 341 -28.17 18.53 10.91
C GLY A 341 -29.45 19.21 10.46
N ARG A 342 -29.89 18.89 9.24
CA ARG A 342 -31.06 19.51 8.63
C ARG A 342 -31.98 18.47 8.05
N ALA A 343 -33.28 18.76 8.06
CA ALA A 343 -34.30 17.86 7.53
C ALA A 343 -35.31 18.61 6.65
N LYS A 344 -35.76 17.92 5.59
CA LYS A 344 -36.83 18.38 4.70
C LYS A 344 -38.16 17.88 5.24
N VAL A 345 -39.04 18.79 5.64
CA VAL A 345 -40.38 18.44 6.15
C VAL A 345 -41.39 18.35 5.01
N SER A 346 -41.33 19.26 4.04
CA SER A 346 -42.25 19.25 2.88
C SER A 346 -41.54 18.77 1.61
N ALA A 347 -42.04 17.70 0.98
CA ALA A 347 -41.39 17.03 -0.15
C ALA A 347 -41.73 17.57 -1.55
N GLY A 348 -42.89 18.23 -1.75
CA GLY A 348 -43.54 18.25 -3.07
C GLY A 348 -44.16 19.58 -3.47
N ASN A 349 -43.33 20.56 -3.83
CA ASN A 349 -43.84 21.73 -4.55
C ASN A 349 -44.17 21.34 -6.01
N PRO A 350 -45.26 21.85 -6.62
CA PRO A 350 -45.56 21.62 -8.02
C PRO A 350 -44.38 22.06 -8.91
N SER A 351 -44.14 21.34 -10.01
CA SER A 351 -43.11 21.75 -10.98
C SER A 351 -43.50 23.07 -11.64
N PRO A 352 -42.53 23.92 -12.06
CA PRO A 352 -42.84 25.13 -12.80
C PRO A 352 -43.72 24.82 -14.02
N GLY A 353 -44.91 25.44 -14.10
CA GLY A 353 -45.88 25.22 -15.19
C GLY A 353 -47.03 24.25 -14.87
N ASP A 354 -47.05 23.63 -13.70
CA ASP A 354 -48.07 22.65 -13.29
C ASP A 354 -49.41 23.29 -12.86
N GLY A 355 -49.56 24.62 -13.02
CA GLY A 355 -50.79 25.38 -12.79
C GLY A 355 -51.31 25.43 -11.34
N ARG A 356 -50.63 24.75 -10.42
CA ARG A 356 -50.92 24.73 -8.98
C ARG A 356 -50.08 25.77 -8.25
N ASP A 357 -50.67 26.42 -7.26
CA ASP A 357 -49.96 27.39 -6.43
C ASP A 357 -48.83 26.69 -5.65
N PRO A 358 -47.65 27.32 -5.53
CA PRO A 358 -46.57 26.79 -4.72
C PRO A 358 -47.01 26.68 -3.24
N VAL A 359 -46.85 25.49 -2.67
CA VAL A 359 -46.93 25.29 -1.23
C VAL A 359 -45.64 25.76 -0.55
N PRO A 360 -45.71 26.32 0.68
CA PRO A 360 -44.51 26.63 1.45
C PRO A 360 -43.62 25.40 1.62
N GLN A 361 -42.34 25.56 1.28
CA GLN A 361 -41.30 24.61 1.65
C GLN A 361 -41.03 24.75 3.15
N ILE A 362 -40.95 23.63 3.85
CA ILE A 362 -40.68 23.59 5.29
C ILE A 362 -39.40 22.79 5.52
N ALA A 363 -38.48 23.36 6.29
CA ALA A 363 -37.22 22.75 6.68
C ALA A 363 -36.96 22.89 8.18
N LEU A 364 -36.20 21.95 8.71
CA LEU A 364 -35.68 21.98 10.08
C LEU A 364 -34.16 22.17 10.03
N ASP A 365 -33.66 23.06 10.89
CA ASP A 365 -32.25 23.15 11.25
C ASP A 365 -32.10 22.79 12.73
N LEU A 366 -31.27 21.79 13.00
CA LEU A 366 -31.14 21.15 14.30
C LEU A 366 -29.72 21.34 14.82
N ALA A 367 -29.61 21.72 16.10
CA ALA A 367 -28.36 21.69 16.84
C ALA A 367 -28.58 21.00 18.19
N LEU A 368 -27.86 19.90 18.42
CA LEU A 368 -27.92 19.10 19.62
C LEU A 368 -26.66 19.30 20.45
N VAL A 369 -26.86 19.51 21.75
CA VAL A 369 -25.82 19.44 22.78
C VAL A 369 -26.04 18.16 23.60
N PRO A 370 -25.06 17.24 23.69
CA PRO A 370 -25.23 15.96 24.39
C PRO A 370 -25.43 16.10 25.91
N ASP A 371 -24.64 16.95 26.56
CA ASP A 371 -24.72 17.20 28.01
C ASP A 371 -24.69 18.70 28.28
N ALA A 372 -25.87 19.31 28.20
CA ALA A 372 -26.06 20.73 28.43
C ALA A 372 -26.22 21.02 29.93
N ALA A 373 -25.51 22.02 30.43
CA ALA A 373 -25.83 22.69 31.70
C ALA A 373 -26.11 24.16 31.44
N ILE A 374 -27.19 24.68 32.04
CA ILE A 374 -27.48 26.12 32.03
C ILE A 374 -27.00 26.67 33.38
N VAL A 375 -25.92 27.44 33.36
CA VAL A 375 -25.34 28.06 34.56
C VAL A 375 -25.36 29.57 34.35
N ASP A 376 -26.01 30.30 35.24
CA ASP A 376 -26.16 31.77 35.15
C ASP A 376 -26.77 32.26 33.81
N GLY A 377 -27.61 31.43 33.19
CA GLY A 377 -28.23 31.72 31.88
C GLY A 377 -27.35 31.39 30.67
N GLU A 378 -26.12 30.94 30.87
CA GLU A 378 -25.21 30.52 29.80
C GLU A 378 -25.24 29.00 29.59
N LEU A 379 -25.21 28.58 28.32
CA LEU A 379 -25.13 27.19 27.92
C LEU A 379 -23.69 26.70 28.05
N ARG A 380 -23.49 25.66 28.86
CA ARG A 380 -22.23 24.96 29.05
C ARG A 380 -22.36 23.52 28.59
N ILE A 381 -21.27 22.97 28.09
CA ILE A 381 -21.20 21.60 27.56
C ILE A 381 -20.27 20.83 28.49
N ASN A 382 -20.81 19.85 29.20
CA ASN A 382 -20.06 19.15 30.25
C ASN A 382 -19.30 17.93 29.71
N SER A 383 -19.89 17.22 28.75
CA SER A 383 -19.42 15.92 28.28
C SER A 383 -19.94 15.62 26.87
N PRO A 384 -19.25 14.76 26.10
CA PRO A 384 -19.72 14.26 24.81
C PRO A 384 -20.83 13.20 24.93
N GLU A 385 -20.98 12.56 26.09
CA GLU A 385 -22.04 11.58 26.34
C GLU A 385 -23.41 12.27 26.47
N PRO A 386 -24.50 11.67 25.96
CA PRO A 386 -25.82 12.27 25.95
C PRO A 386 -26.53 12.18 27.32
N ARG A 387 -25.94 12.78 28.37
CA ARG A 387 -26.48 12.70 29.75
C ARG A 387 -27.61 13.67 30.04
N ASN A 388 -27.59 14.85 29.41
CA ASN A 388 -28.64 15.85 29.50
C ASN A 388 -28.82 16.53 28.13
N PRO A 389 -29.29 15.78 27.13
CA PRO A 389 -29.31 16.26 25.77
C PRO A 389 -30.35 17.36 25.57
N ARG A 390 -29.96 18.38 24.80
CA ARG A 390 -30.81 19.50 24.41
C ARG A 390 -30.77 19.69 22.91
N LEU A 391 -31.94 19.71 22.28
CA LEU A 391 -32.10 19.88 20.85
C LEU A 391 -32.68 21.27 20.56
N ALA A 392 -31.85 22.16 20.04
CA ALA A 392 -32.32 23.39 19.42
C ALA A 392 -32.90 23.06 18.04
N ALA A 393 -34.20 23.24 17.87
CA ALA A 393 -34.89 23.05 16.59
C ALA A 393 -35.32 24.41 16.06
N SER A 394 -34.85 24.75 14.85
CA SER A 394 -35.25 25.94 14.11
C SER A 394 -36.11 25.53 12.92
N LEU A 395 -37.31 26.08 12.84
CA LEU A 395 -38.27 25.77 11.79
C LEU A 395 -38.29 26.91 10.77
N TYR A 396 -38.01 26.57 9.52
CA TYR A 396 -38.04 27.50 8.40
C TYR A 396 -39.22 27.17 7.49
N ALA A 397 -39.96 28.19 7.05
CA ALA A 397 -41.03 28.05 6.07
C ALA A 397 -40.98 29.22 5.07
N GLY A 398 -40.81 28.88 3.79
CA GLY A 398 -40.65 29.86 2.72
C GLY A 398 -41.10 29.33 1.36
N GLN A 399 -41.21 30.20 0.35
CA GLN A 399 -41.63 29.79 -1.00
C GLN A 399 -40.52 29.05 -1.76
N ASP A 400 -39.24 29.41 -1.52
CA ASP A 400 -38.08 28.73 -2.09
C ASP A 400 -36.93 28.62 -1.06
N LEU A 401 -36.92 27.52 -0.31
CA LEU A 401 -35.80 27.12 0.55
C LEU A 401 -34.77 26.27 -0.22
N GLY A 402 -34.90 26.14 -1.54
CA GLY A 402 -34.03 25.30 -2.36
C GLY A 402 -34.24 23.79 -2.18
N LEU A 403 -35.26 23.34 -1.45
CA LEU A 403 -35.45 21.90 -1.12
C LEU A 403 -35.81 21.02 -2.32
N GLY A 404 -36.09 21.62 -3.48
CA GLY A 404 -36.31 20.91 -4.75
C GLY A 404 -35.05 20.79 -5.62
N ARG A 405 -33.93 21.41 -5.23
CA ARG A 405 -32.67 21.38 -5.99
C ARG A 405 -31.96 20.04 -5.75
N PRO A 406 -31.18 19.54 -6.74
CA PRO A 406 -30.38 18.33 -6.58
C PRO A 406 -29.10 18.59 -5.78
N GLU A 407 -29.22 19.32 -4.67
CA GLU A 407 -28.12 19.68 -3.77
C GLU A 407 -28.37 19.02 -2.41
N PRO A 408 -27.33 18.59 -1.69
CA PRO A 408 -27.49 18.08 -0.34
C PRO A 408 -28.15 19.13 0.57
N ILE A 409 -29.14 18.75 1.39
CA ILE A 409 -29.79 19.70 2.31
C ILE A 409 -28.82 20.37 3.27
N SER A 410 -27.72 19.70 3.61
CA SER A 410 -26.65 20.23 4.44
C SER A 410 -25.91 21.42 3.83
N SER A 411 -25.96 21.62 2.49
CA SER A 411 -25.33 22.77 1.81
C SER A 411 -26.28 23.93 1.55
N LEU A 412 -27.59 23.76 1.77
CA LEU A 412 -28.57 24.83 1.55
C LEU A 412 -28.45 25.90 2.64
N GLU A 413 -28.61 27.17 2.31
CA GLU A 413 -28.66 28.24 3.30
C GLU A 413 -30.11 28.71 3.47
N PHE A 414 -30.60 28.75 4.71
CA PHE A 414 -31.95 29.21 5.01
C PHE A 414 -31.94 30.67 5.46
N PRO A 415 -32.64 31.57 4.75
CA PRO A 415 -32.72 32.97 5.15
C PRO A 415 -33.37 33.14 6.52
N GLN A 416 -32.84 34.05 7.34
CA GLN A 416 -33.46 34.39 8.63
C GLN A 416 -34.86 35.01 8.48
N SER A 417 -35.21 35.56 7.32
CA SER A 417 -36.56 36.03 7.01
C SER A 417 -37.60 34.92 6.98
N ASP A 418 -37.17 33.68 6.73
CA ASP A 418 -38.05 32.52 6.56
C ASP A 418 -38.14 31.69 7.84
N LEU A 419 -37.48 32.14 8.92
CA LEU A 419 -37.54 31.50 10.23
C LEU A 419 -38.92 31.76 10.86
N VAL A 420 -39.68 30.69 11.09
CA VAL A 420 -41.05 30.75 11.64
C VAL A 420 -41.15 30.28 13.09
N GLY A 421 -40.06 29.81 13.68
CA GLY A 421 -39.99 29.51 15.10
C GLY A 421 -38.73 28.77 15.51
N GLN A 422 -38.38 28.86 16.79
CA GLN A 422 -37.29 28.10 17.39
C GLN A 422 -37.71 27.58 18.75
N ALA A 423 -37.26 26.39 19.10
CA ALA A 423 -37.45 25.82 20.43
C ALA A 423 -36.20 25.05 20.88
N MET A 424 -35.99 25.02 22.19
CA MET A 424 -35.01 24.14 22.81
C MET A 424 -35.75 23.00 23.51
N LEU A 425 -35.59 21.79 23.00
CA LEU A 425 -36.32 20.60 23.45
C LEU A 425 -35.41 19.68 24.28
N THR A 426 -36.02 18.97 25.23
CA THR A 426 -35.45 17.77 25.87
C THR A 426 -36.04 16.53 25.20
N PRO A 427 -35.40 15.34 25.33
CA PRO A 427 -36.06 14.09 24.96
C PRO A 427 -37.43 13.96 25.64
N GLY A 428 -38.42 13.48 24.90
CA GLY A 428 -39.83 13.43 25.27
C GLY A 428 -40.56 14.79 25.22
N GLY A 429 -39.86 15.88 24.90
CA GLY A 429 -40.42 17.23 24.86
C GLY A 429 -41.00 17.61 23.49
N SER A 430 -41.83 18.65 23.48
CA SER A 430 -42.37 19.26 22.28
C SER A 430 -42.54 20.77 22.43
N ALA A 431 -42.67 21.47 21.30
CA ALA A 431 -43.00 22.90 21.27
C ALA A 431 -43.84 23.24 20.05
N ASP A 432 -44.80 24.15 20.24
CA ASP A 432 -45.59 24.71 19.16
C ASP A 432 -44.82 25.90 18.53
N LEU A 433 -44.57 25.78 17.23
CA LEU A 433 -43.87 26.73 16.39
C LEU A 433 -44.79 27.26 15.29
N ALA A 434 -44.29 28.22 14.49
CA ALA A 434 -45.05 28.86 13.42
C ALA A 434 -46.39 29.45 13.91
N ASN A 435 -46.35 30.18 15.04
CA ASN A 435 -47.53 30.77 15.69
C ASN A 435 -48.61 29.73 16.07
N GLY A 436 -48.21 28.53 16.47
CA GLY A 436 -49.13 27.46 16.87
C GLY A 436 -49.75 26.72 15.69
N LEU A 437 -49.13 26.76 14.51
CA LEU A 437 -49.56 25.98 13.35
C LEU A 437 -48.93 24.58 13.34
N LEU A 438 -47.71 24.44 13.85
CA LEU A 438 -46.92 23.22 13.80
C LEU A 438 -46.36 22.89 15.18
N THR A 439 -46.46 21.65 15.60
CA THR A 439 -45.80 21.11 16.80
C THR A 439 -44.55 20.35 16.36
N VAL A 440 -43.41 20.69 16.95
CA VAL A 440 -42.15 19.95 16.79
C VAL A 440 -41.89 19.16 18.07
N GLU A 441 -41.72 17.85 17.92
CA GLU A 441 -41.49 16.90 19.00
C GLU A 441 -40.08 16.31 18.89
N PHE A 442 -39.46 16.04 20.03
CA PHE A 442 -38.20 15.30 20.16
C PHE A 442 -38.43 14.08 21.06
N PRO A 443 -39.00 12.97 20.52
CA PRO A 443 -39.44 11.85 21.35
C PRO A 443 -38.27 11.15 22.04
N GLU A 444 -37.20 10.87 21.29
CA GLU A 444 -36.05 10.09 21.76
C GLU A 444 -34.77 10.48 21.01
N LEU A 445 -33.64 10.20 21.66
CA LEU A 445 -32.32 10.39 21.10
C LEU A 445 -31.66 9.04 20.89
N ASP A 446 -31.51 8.67 19.63
CA ASP A 446 -30.72 7.53 19.22
C ASP A 446 -29.35 7.99 18.73
N GLN A 447 -28.46 7.03 18.49
CA GLN A 447 -27.19 7.26 17.82
C GLN A 447 -27.20 6.63 16.43
N TRP A 448 -26.17 6.95 15.65
CA TRP A 448 -25.92 6.31 14.37
C TRP A 448 -24.47 5.85 14.27
N SER A 449 -24.27 4.77 13.55
CA SER A 449 -22.95 4.25 13.21
C SER A 449 -22.68 4.39 11.71
N GLY A 450 -21.52 4.92 11.38
CA GLY A 450 -21.03 5.06 10.03
C GLY A 450 -20.17 3.87 9.65
N PHE A 451 -20.61 3.12 8.65
CA PHE A 451 -19.92 1.95 8.16
C PHE A 451 -19.16 2.24 6.87
N GLN A 452 -17.92 1.77 6.79
CA GLN A 452 -17.22 1.59 5.52
C GLN A 452 -17.31 0.13 5.10
N VAL A 453 -18.03 -0.14 4.01
CA VAL A 453 -18.15 -1.47 3.41
C VAL A 453 -17.14 -1.58 2.27
N SER A 454 -16.34 -2.64 2.25
CA SER A 454 -15.30 -2.79 1.23
C SER A 454 -15.05 -4.22 0.77
N HIS A 455 -14.73 -4.35 -0.51
CA HIS A 455 -14.18 -5.55 -1.12
C HIS A 455 -12.76 -5.25 -1.61
N ALA A 456 -11.77 -6.00 -1.14
CA ALA A 456 -10.35 -5.76 -1.45
C ALA A 456 -9.64 -7.05 -1.92
N PRO A 457 -9.90 -7.51 -3.16
CA PRO A 457 -9.38 -8.79 -3.67
C PRO A 457 -7.86 -8.78 -3.82
N GLY A 458 -7.26 -7.62 -4.14
CA GLY A 458 -5.81 -7.45 -4.28
C GLY A 458 -5.01 -7.57 -2.97
N ARG A 459 -5.67 -7.49 -1.80
CA ARG A 459 -4.98 -7.41 -0.50
C ARG A 459 -4.02 -8.57 -0.24
N ARG A 460 -4.41 -9.80 -0.59
CA ARG A 460 -3.55 -10.98 -0.38
C ARG A 460 -2.29 -10.92 -1.24
N VAL A 461 -2.41 -10.44 -2.48
CA VAL A 461 -1.29 -10.26 -3.41
C VAL A 461 -0.34 -9.20 -2.86
N LEU A 462 -0.87 -8.07 -2.35
CA LEU A 462 -0.06 -7.02 -1.72
C LEU A 462 0.71 -7.53 -0.50
N LEU A 463 0.06 -8.34 0.36
CA LEU A 463 0.71 -8.93 1.52
C LEU A 463 1.88 -9.84 1.12
N VAL A 464 1.66 -10.73 0.15
CA VAL A 464 2.71 -11.62 -0.38
C VAL A 464 3.84 -10.81 -1.01
N ALA A 465 3.51 -9.79 -1.81
CA ALA A 465 4.50 -8.89 -2.40
C ALA A 465 5.34 -8.20 -1.32
N GLY A 466 4.72 -7.64 -0.27
CA GLY A 466 5.43 -7.01 0.85
C GLY A 466 6.37 -7.98 1.58
N MET A 467 5.94 -9.22 1.81
CA MET A 467 6.82 -10.26 2.38
C MET A 467 7.99 -10.58 1.45
N LEU A 468 7.76 -10.69 0.14
CA LEU A 468 8.82 -10.93 -0.84
C LEU A 468 9.82 -9.79 -0.95
N VAL A 469 9.40 -8.53 -0.73
CA VAL A 469 10.34 -7.40 -0.62
C VAL A 469 11.34 -7.67 0.50
N LEU A 470 10.88 -8.05 1.69
CA LEU A 470 11.74 -8.36 2.84
C LEU A 470 12.63 -9.58 2.57
N VAL A 471 12.03 -10.68 2.09
CA VAL A 471 12.74 -11.93 1.77
C VAL A 471 13.75 -11.74 0.65
N GLY A 472 13.53 -10.82 -0.29
CA GLY A 472 14.48 -10.48 -1.34
C GLY A 472 15.59 -9.54 -0.86
N LEU A 473 15.25 -8.55 -0.04
CA LEU A 473 16.18 -7.53 0.43
C LEU A 473 17.25 -8.10 1.36
N ILE A 474 16.85 -8.90 2.36
CA ILE A 474 17.78 -9.42 3.39
C ILE A 474 18.94 -10.20 2.73
N PRO A 475 18.71 -11.22 1.89
CA PRO A 475 19.81 -11.94 1.25
C PRO A 475 20.58 -11.09 0.24
N SER A 476 19.93 -10.12 -0.42
CA SER A 476 20.61 -9.19 -1.33
C SER A 476 21.68 -8.34 -0.63
N LEU A 477 21.43 -7.93 0.62
CA LEU A 477 22.35 -7.10 1.40
C LEU A 477 23.41 -7.91 2.16
N TYR A 478 23.01 -9.02 2.77
CA TYR A 478 23.89 -9.80 3.66
C TYR A 478 24.65 -10.93 2.97
N SER A 479 24.17 -11.43 1.83
CA SER A 479 24.90 -12.43 1.05
C SER A 479 25.90 -11.77 0.10
N TYR A 480 27.03 -12.43 -0.12
CA TYR A 480 28.04 -11.99 -1.08
C TYR A 480 28.66 -13.22 -1.78
N ARG A 481 29.07 -13.03 -3.04
CA ARG A 481 29.67 -14.09 -3.84
C ARG A 481 31.13 -14.29 -3.45
N ARG A 482 31.49 -15.55 -3.30
CA ARG A 482 32.86 -15.96 -3.05
C ARG A 482 33.13 -17.34 -3.64
N ARG A 483 34.39 -17.57 -3.99
CA ARG A 483 34.89 -18.83 -4.51
C ARG A 483 36.13 -19.23 -3.73
N LEU A 484 36.24 -20.53 -3.50
CA LEU A 484 37.37 -21.17 -2.87
C LEU A 484 37.85 -22.30 -3.78
N TRP A 485 39.14 -22.51 -3.79
CA TRP A 485 39.78 -23.62 -4.46
C TRP A 485 40.72 -24.30 -3.48
N VAL A 486 40.67 -25.63 -3.47
CA VAL A 486 41.65 -26.45 -2.74
C VAL A 486 42.31 -27.35 -3.75
N GLU A 487 43.63 -27.29 -3.82
CA GLU A 487 44.43 -28.08 -4.73
C GLU A 487 45.46 -28.88 -3.95
N ALA A 488 45.62 -30.16 -4.27
CA ALA A 488 46.57 -31.03 -3.58
C ALA A 488 47.65 -31.49 -4.55
N ARG A 489 48.90 -31.14 -4.25
CA ARG A 489 50.09 -31.53 -5.03
C ARG A 489 50.99 -32.40 -4.16
N ARG A 490 51.52 -33.46 -4.76
CA ARG A 490 52.54 -34.28 -4.09
C ARG A 490 53.88 -33.54 -4.13
N ASP A 491 54.52 -33.36 -2.98
CA ASP A 491 55.87 -32.82 -2.83
C ASP A 491 56.72 -33.78 -1.98
N GLY A 492 57.46 -34.66 -2.67
CA GLY A 492 58.20 -35.75 -2.04
C GLY A 492 57.30 -36.71 -1.24
N GLU A 493 57.62 -36.87 0.05
CA GLU A 493 56.86 -37.70 1.00
C GLU A 493 55.62 -37.01 1.58
N ARG A 494 55.45 -35.70 1.34
CA ARG A 494 54.33 -34.90 1.86
C ARG A 494 53.42 -34.43 0.71
N THR A 495 52.26 -33.94 1.08
CA THR A 495 51.31 -33.31 0.16
C THR A 495 51.15 -31.85 0.56
N ASP A 496 51.39 -30.96 -0.40
CA ASP A 496 51.09 -29.54 -0.29
C ASP A 496 49.64 -29.31 -0.71
N VAL A 497 48.84 -28.79 0.22
CA VAL A 497 47.44 -28.45 0.04
C VAL A 497 47.32 -26.93 -0.06
N VAL A 498 47.10 -26.44 -1.28
CA VAL A 498 46.93 -25.02 -1.58
C VAL A 498 45.47 -24.66 -1.40
N LEU A 499 45.17 -23.84 -0.40
CA LEU A 499 43.86 -23.21 -0.21
C LEU A 499 43.94 -21.79 -0.76
N ALA A 500 43.07 -21.45 -1.71
CA ALA A 500 43.01 -20.10 -2.25
C ALA A 500 41.57 -19.62 -2.45
N GLY A 501 41.36 -18.32 -2.33
CA GLY A 501 40.02 -17.75 -2.25
C GLY A 501 39.89 -16.36 -2.86
N VAL A 502 38.71 -16.07 -3.40
CA VAL A 502 38.38 -14.72 -3.88
C VAL A 502 36.95 -14.33 -3.54
N ALA A 503 36.81 -13.11 -3.04
CA ALA A 503 35.55 -12.40 -2.92
C ALA A 503 35.74 -10.95 -3.40
N LEU A 504 34.90 -10.50 -4.32
CA LEU A 504 34.96 -9.13 -4.84
C LEU A 504 34.35 -8.11 -3.86
N GLN A 505 33.46 -8.56 -2.98
CA GLN A 505 32.78 -7.74 -1.99
C GLN A 505 33.04 -8.28 -0.59
N ARG A 506 32.94 -7.40 0.42
CA ARG A 506 33.13 -7.76 1.84
C ARG A 506 34.46 -8.47 2.10
N GLN A 507 35.56 -7.88 1.61
CA GLN A 507 36.90 -8.48 1.69
C GLN A 507 37.33 -8.79 3.14
N THR A 508 36.98 -7.93 4.11
CA THR A 508 37.25 -8.16 5.53
C THR A 508 36.51 -9.39 6.06
N ALA A 509 35.20 -9.44 5.91
CA ALA A 509 34.39 -10.59 6.34
C ALA A 509 34.79 -11.89 5.60
N PHE A 510 35.26 -11.77 4.35
CA PHE A 510 35.81 -12.91 3.62
C PHE A 510 37.15 -13.37 4.19
N ALA A 511 38.02 -12.46 4.62
CA ALA A 511 39.29 -12.80 5.24
C ALA A 511 39.08 -13.62 6.54
N ASP A 512 38.12 -13.20 7.37
CA ASP A 512 37.74 -13.93 8.59
C ASP A 512 37.18 -15.33 8.25
N GLU A 513 36.28 -15.40 7.27
CA GLU A 513 35.72 -16.68 6.80
C GLU A 513 36.78 -17.59 6.18
N PHE A 514 37.76 -17.02 5.47
CA PHE A 514 38.87 -17.74 4.86
C PHE A 514 39.81 -18.31 5.95
N ALA A 515 40.10 -17.53 7.00
CA ALA A 515 40.87 -17.99 8.15
C ALA A 515 40.17 -19.14 8.87
N GLU A 516 38.85 -19.05 9.10
CA GLU A 516 38.06 -20.13 9.70
C GLU A 516 38.13 -21.42 8.85
N VAL A 517 38.02 -21.29 7.52
CA VAL A 517 38.12 -22.44 6.60
C VAL A 517 39.54 -23.02 6.61
N ARG A 518 40.58 -22.18 6.63
CA ARG A 518 41.97 -22.60 6.74
C ARG A 518 42.18 -23.40 8.02
N ASP A 519 41.78 -22.88 9.18
CA ASP A 519 42.01 -23.52 10.48
C ASP A 519 41.26 -24.85 10.57
N THR A 520 40.03 -24.90 10.07
CA THR A 520 39.23 -26.14 10.01
C THR A 520 39.87 -27.16 9.07
N LEU A 521 40.42 -26.71 7.93
CA LEU A 521 41.11 -27.56 6.99
C LEU A 521 42.42 -28.10 7.55
N GLU A 522 43.23 -27.25 8.19
CA GLU A 522 44.48 -27.66 8.84
C GLU A 522 44.22 -28.73 9.92
N ALA A 523 43.20 -28.52 10.77
CA ALA A 523 42.78 -29.51 11.76
C ALA A 523 42.34 -30.84 11.12
N ALA A 524 41.59 -30.78 10.01
CA ALA A 524 41.17 -31.99 9.28
C ALA A 524 42.36 -32.72 8.62
N LEU A 525 43.38 -31.99 8.16
CA LEU A 525 44.57 -32.53 7.52
C LEU A 525 45.59 -33.13 8.50
N ALA A 526 45.53 -32.74 9.78
CA ALA A 526 46.38 -33.28 10.85
C ALA A 526 45.98 -34.71 11.27
N GLY A 527 44.82 -35.22 10.83
CA GLY A 527 44.28 -36.54 11.19
C GLY A 527 43.70 -36.59 12.62
N PRO A 528 43.01 -37.68 13.01
CA PRO A 528 42.58 -37.86 14.39
C PRO A 528 43.83 -37.90 15.29
N ALA A 529 43.85 -37.06 16.33
CA ALA A 529 44.92 -37.06 17.32
C ALA A 529 45.21 -38.50 17.78
N PRO A 530 46.47 -38.94 17.85
CA PRO A 530 46.77 -40.26 18.39
C PRO A 530 46.22 -40.32 19.80
N LEU A 531 45.32 -41.29 20.06
CA LEU A 531 44.83 -41.61 21.38
C LEU A 531 46.05 -41.72 22.31
N ARG A 532 46.19 -40.76 23.24
CA ARG A 532 47.17 -40.87 24.32
C ARG A 532 46.89 -42.21 25.02
N HIS A 533 47.93 -43.02 25.14
CA HIS A 533 47.93 -44.29 25.85
C HIS A 533 47.04 -44.22 27.10
N ALA A 534 46.04 -45.10 27.14
CA ALA A 534 45.29 -45.37 28.36
C ALA A 534 46.28 -45.75 29.48
N PRO A 535 46.08 -45.29 30.73
CA PRO A 535 46.93 -45.70 31.83
C PRO A 535 46.81 -47.21 32.04
N ALA A 536 47.95 -47.85 32.31
CA ALA A 536 48.05 -49.29 32.51
C ALA A 536 47.10 -49.77 33.62
N VAL A 537 46.33 -50.81 33.31
CA VAL A 537 45.55 -51.58 34.27
C VAL A 537 46.51 -52.25 35.26
N PRO A 538 46.35 -52.11 36.59
CA PRO A 538 47.20 -52.81 37.54
C PRO A 538 46.84 -54.30 37.59
N THR A 539 47.84 -55.15 37.45
CA THR A 539 47.77 -56.61 37.60
C THR A 539 47.38 -56.98 39.04
N PRO A 540 46.47 -57.94 39.27
CA PRO A 540 46.10 -58.34 40.63
C PRO A 540 47.23 -59.16 41.27
N GLN A 541 47.67 -58.75 42.46
CA GLN A 541 48.56 -59.54 43.31
C GLN A 541 47.85 -60.81 43.77
N LYS A 542 48.51 -61.95 43.57
CA LYS A 542 48.13 -63.24 44.16
C LYS A 542 48.24 -63.16 45.68
N GLU A 543 47.13 -63.41 46.37
CA GLU A 543 47.12 -63.81 47.78
C GLU A 543 47.93 -65.11 47.95
N THR A 544 49.04 -65.03 48.67
CA THR A 544 49.69 -66.20 49.26
C THR A 544 49.10 -66.46 50.63
N ARG A 545 48.44 -67.61 50.71
CA ARG A 545 47.94 -68.30 51.89
C ARG A 545 49.09 -68.62 52.87
N ARG A 546 49.06 -68.06 54.08
CA ARG A 546 49.35 -68.75 55.35
C ARG A 546 49.04 -67.88 56.56
#